data_AF-A0A534HJM2-F1
#
_entry.id   AF-A0A534HJM2-F1
#
_cell.length_a   1.000
_cell.length_b   1.000
_cell.length_c   1.000
_cell.angle_alpha   90.00
_cell.angle_beta   90.00
_cell.angle_gamma   90.00
#
_symmetry.space_group_name_H-M   'P 1'
#
loop_
_entity.id
_entity.type
_entity.pdbx_description
1 polymer ?
#
loop_
_entity_poly.entity_id
_entity_poly.type
_entity_poly.pdbx_seq_one_letter_code
_entity_poly.pdbx_strand_id
1 'polypeptide(L)'
;MLTYPNLNRVAFHIGPVKVYWYGIMYLLGFAAAWWLARRRAAQSRSTWKKADVDDLIFFAMVGVIAGGRIGYVLFYGLTFWASDAWYPLRIWEGGMSFHGGLLGVAVALTLFAWRRGRHPADVYDFTVPLPALGLLFGRIGNFINSELWGKVTTAPWGFRVNGEVRHPSQLYEAALEGLLLFAVVWWFTARPRPRLAPSGLFLLVYGWSRFLVEFVRVPDEQIGYLAGGWLTEGQLLSAPMIIFGAALLVWAYRARAPSGNFAVAQ
;
A
#
# COMPACT_ATOMS: atom_id res chain seq x y z
N MET A 1 -15.73 -11.18 23.64
CA MET A 1 -14.41 -11.60 23.13
C MET A 1 -14.65 -12.70 22.12
N LEU A 2 -13.95 -12.65 20.99
CA LEU A 2 -14.17 -13.53 19.84
C LEU A 2 -13.06 -14.60 19.76
N THR A 3 -13.38 -15.77 19.20
CA THR A 3 -12.39 -16.81 18.91
C THR A 3 -11.78 -16.52 17.54
N TYR A 4 -10.44 -16.58 17.43
CA TYR A 4 -9.80 -16.41 16.12
C TYR A 4 -10.24 -17.53 15.17
N PRO A 5 -10.71 -17.20 13.96
CA PRO A 5 -11.05 -18.23 12.99
C PRO A 5 -9.74 -18.91 12.59
N ASN A 6 -9.59 -20.20 12.92
CA ASN A 6 -8.39 -20.99 12.60
C ASN A 6 -8.33 -21.30 11.09
N LEU A 7 -8.14 -20.25 10.28
CA LEU A 7 -8.11 -20.34 8.83
C LEU A 7 -6.80 -20.98 8.37
N ASN A 8 -6.90 -21.91 7.41
CA ASN A 8 -5.72 -22.47 6.77
C ASN A 8 -5.09 -21.39 5.87
N ARG A 9 -3.77 -21.16 6.01
CA ARG A 9 -3.00 -20.22 5.18
C ARG A 9 -2.98 -20.63 3.71
N VAL A 10 -2.97 -21.94 3.45
CA VAL A 10 -3.05 -22.51 2.10
C VAL A 10 -4.52 -22.53 1.69
N ALA A 11 -4.84 -21.81 0.62
CA ALA A 11 -6.18 -21.79 0.06
C ALA A 11 -6.51 -23.11 -0.64
N PHE A 12 -5.59 -23.56 -1.50
CA PHE A 12 -5.64 -24.85 -2.17
C PHE A 12 -4.25 -25.24 -2.70
N HIS A 13 -4.09 -26.45 -3.20
CA HIS A 13 -2.88 -26.93 -3.86
C HIS A 13 -3.21 -27.54 -5.21
N ILE A 14 -2.30 -27.38 -6.17
CA ILE A 14 -2.36 -28.03 -7.49
C ILE A 14 -1.09 -28.88 -7.60
N GLY A 15 -1.22 -30.18 -7.32
CA GLY A 15 -0.06 -31.08 -7.18
C GLY A 15 0.92 -30.56 -6.11
N PRO A 16 2.21 -30.35 -6.43
CA PRO A 16 3.20 -29.86 -5.47
C PRO A 16 3.09 -28.35 -5.18
N VAL A 17 2.33 -27.59 -5.99
CA VAL A 17 2.26 -26.14 -5.88
C VAL A 17 1.17 -25.74 -4.88
N LYS A 18 1.57 -25.06 -3.80
CA LYS A 18 0.65 -24.51 -2.79
C LYS A 18 0.26 -23.08 -3.15
N VAL A 19 -1.03 -22.80 -3.17
CA VAL A 19 -1.55 -21.45 -3.37
C VAL A 19 -2.01 -20.89 -2.04
N TYR A 20 -1.42 -19.77 -1.63
CA TYR A 20 -1.67 -19.13 -0.34
C TYR A 20 -2.73 -18.03 -0.48
N TRP A 21 -3.57 -17.88 0.54
CA TRP A 21 -4.55 -16.77 0.59
C TRP A 21 -3.89 -15.41 0.43
N TYR A 22 -2.69 -15.23 0.96
CA TYR A 22 -1.93 -13.99 0.83
C TYR A 22 -1.70 -13.60 -0.63
N GLY A 23 -1.30 -14.55 -1.48
CA GLY A 23 -1.13 -14.33 -2.92
C GLY A 23 -2.46 -14.02 -3.62
N ILE A 24 -3.54 -14.73 -3.24
CA ILE A 24 -4.89 -14.46 -3.76
C ILE A 24 -5.35 -13.04 -3.39
N MET A 25 -5.11 -12.61 -2.15
CA MET A 25 -5.46 -11.26 -1.70
C MET A 25 -4.72 -10.18 -2.49
N TYR A 26 -3.42 -10.34 -2.75
CA TYR A 26 -2.70 -9.43 -3.64
C TYR A 26 -3.26 -9.42 -5.06
N LEU A 27 -3.59 -10.58 -5.62
CA LEU A 27 -4.21 -10.67 -6.94
C LEU A 27 -5.54 -9.92 -6.98
N LEU A 28 -6.38 -10.06 -5.94
CA LEU A 28 -7.62 -9.30 -5.83
C LEU A 28 -7.37 -7.80 -5.73
N GLY A 29 -6.35 -7.37 -4.99
CA GLY A 29 -5.93 -5.97 -4.92
C GLY A 29 -5.53 -5.40 -6.27
N PHE A 30 -4.67 -6.09 -7.02
CA PHE A 30 -4.28 -5.68 -8.37
C PHE A 30 -5.46 -5.71 -9.34
N ALA A 31 -6.30 -6.75 -9.30
CA ALA A 31 -7.47 -6.87 -10.18
C ALA A 31 -8.48 -5.75 -9.92
N ALA A 32 -8.77 -5.43 -8.65
CA ALA A 32 -9.65 -4.34 -8.27
C ALA A 32 -9.07 -2.97 -8.70
N ALA A 33 -7.78 -2.74 -8.44
CA ALA A 33 -7.07 -1.53 -8.86
C ALA A 33 -7.12 -1.34 -10.38
N TRP A 34 -6.79 -2.38 -11.14
CA TRP A 34 -6.83 -2.40 -12.59
C TRP A 34 -8.23 -2.08 -13.12
N TRP A 35 -9.24 -2.80 -12.64
CA TRP A 35 -10.63 -2.64 -13.10
C TRP A 35 -11.18 -1.23 -12.80
N LEU A 36 -10.95 -0.72 -11.58
CA LEU A 36 -11.38 0.62 -11.20
C LEU A 36 -10.62 1.70 -11.97
N ALA A 37 -9.31 1.58 -12.13
CA ALA A 37 -8.52 2.54 -12.90
C ALA A 37 -8.95 2.57 -14.37
N ARG A 38 -9.25 1.42 -14.99
CA ARG A 38 -9.81 1.37 -16.35
C ARG A 38 -11.19 2.02 -16.44
N ARG A 39 -12.03 1.86 -15.42
CA ARG A 39 -13.32 2.57 -15.33
C ARG A 39 -13.11 4.08 -15.23
N ARG A 40 -12.12 4.54 -14.47
CA ARG A 40 -11.77 5.97 -14.36
C ARG A 40 -11.26 6.53 -15.69
N ALA A 41 -10.37 5.80 -16.37
CA ALA A 41 -9.86 6.17 -17.69
C ALA A 41 -10.95 6.17 -18.77
N ALA A 42 -12.01 5.38 -18.63
CA ALA A 42 -13.12 5.34 -19.58
C ALA A 42 -14.08 6.53 -19.48
N GLN A 43 -13.93 7.42 -18.49
CA GLN A 43 -14.81 8.58 -18.33
C GLN A 43 -14.54 9.62 -19.43
N SER A 44 -15.59 10.28 -19.92
CA SER A 44 -15.51 11.23 -21.05
C SER A 44 -14.53 12.39 -20.84
N ARG A 45 -14.34 12.81 -19.58
CA ARG A 45 -13.42 13.88 -19.21
C ARG A 45 -12.01 13.39 -18.90
N SER A 46 -11.74 12.09 -18.94
CA SER A 46 -10.41 11.57 -18.62
C SER A 46 -9.45 11.80 -19.80
N THR A 47 -8.22 12.19 -19.51
CA THR A 47 -7.12 12.22 -20.49
C THR A 47 -6.41 10.87 -20.62
N TRP A 48 -6.85 9.87 -19.84
CA TRP A 48 -6.30 8.51 -19.82
C TRP A 48 -7.06 7.60 -20.78
N LYS A 49 -6.34 6.69 -21.44
CA LYS A 49 -6.93 5.59 -22.18
C LYS A 49 -6.88 4.32 -21.33
N LYS A 50 -7.79 3.38 -21.57
CA LYS A 50 -7.77 2.06 -20.92
C LYS A 50 -6.43 1.34 -21.09
N ALA A 51 -5.80 1.45 -22.26
CA ALA A 51 -4.48 0.86 -22.53
C ALA A 51 -3.37 1.51 -21.68
N ASP A 52 -3.44 2.82 -21.42
CA ASP A 52 -2.47 3.48 -20.53
C ASP A 52 -2.52 2.88 -19.11
N VAL A 53 -3.71 2.46 -18.67
CA VAL A 53 -3.89 1.82 -17.35
C VAL A 53 -3.30 0.41 -17.34
N ASP A 54 -3.49 -0.35 -18.43
CA ASP A 54 -2.94 -1.70 -18.57
C ASP A 54 -1.41 -1.65 -18.41
N ASP A 55 -0.75 -0.69 -19.09
CA ASP A 55 0.68 -0.44 -18.97
C ASP A 55 1.10 0.11 -17.60
N LEU A 56 0.34 1.04 -17.04
CA LEU A 56 0.61 1.62 -15.71
C LEU A 56 0.66 0.53 -14.64
N ILE A 57 -0.33 -0.38 -14.64
CA ILE A 57 -0.40 -1.50 -13.70
C ILE A 57 0.77 -2.45 -13.91
N PHE A 58 1.13 -2.76 -15.16
CA PHE A 58 2.30 -3.57 -15.47
C PHE A 58 3.60 -2.95 -14.93
N PHE A 59 3.83 -1.66 -15.20
CA PHE A 59 5.00 -0.93 -14.67
C PHE A 59 5.02 -0.95 -13.15
N ALA A 60 3.88 -0.71 -12.49
CA ALA A 60 3.77 -0.74 -11.04
C ALA A 60 4.08 -2.14 -10.47
N MET A 61 3.55 -3.21 -11.07
CA MET A 61 3.84 -4.60 -10.66
C MET A 61 5.33 -4.93 -10.77
N VAL A 62 5.96 -4.59 -11.91
CA VAL A 62 7.40 -4.77 -12.10
C VAL A 62 8.18 -3.95 -11.07
N GLY A 63 7.78 -2.70 -10.82
CA GLY A 63 8.40 -1.83 -9.83
C GLY A 63 8.36 -2.40 -8.41
N VAL A 64 7.20 -2.92 -7.96
CA VAL A 64 7.07 -3.57 -6.64
C VAL A 64 7.98 -4.79 -6.55
N ILE A 65 7.91 -5.69 -7.54
CA ILE A 65 8.61 -6.98 -7.50
C ILE A 65 10.12 -6.78 -7.62
N ALA A 66 10.57 -6.04 -8.65
CA ALA A 66 11.98 -5.80 -8.87
C ALA A 66 12.58 -4.95 -7.75
N GLY A 67 11.92 -3.83 -7.39
CA GLY A 67 12.38 -2.97 -6.31
C GLY A 67 12.42 -3.67 -4.97
N GLY A 68 11.38 -4.44 -4.63
CA GLY A 68 11.32 -5.18 -3.38
C GLY A 68 12.40 -6.26 -3.30
N ARG A 69 12.66 -6.97 -4.40
CA ARG A 69 13.71 -7.98 -4.44
C ARG A 69 15.10 -7.35 -4.36
N ILE A 70 15.37 -6.33 -5.17
CA ILE A 70 16.66 -5.61 -5.17
C ILE A 70 16.93 -5.02 -3.79
N GLY A 71 15.95 -4.34 -3.20
CA GLY A 71 16.09 -3.79 -1.85
C GLY A 71 16.37 -4.87 -0.82
N TYR A 72 15.68 -6.01 -0.88
CA TYR A 72 15.93 -7.10 0.06
C TYR A 72 17.35 -7.66 -0.06
N VAL A 73 17.79 -7.92 -1.29
CA VAL A 73 19.14 -8.44 -1.57
C VAL A 73 20.21 -7.47 -1.07
N LEU A 74 20.05 -6.17 -1.33
CA LEU A 74 21.03 -5.16 -0.94
C LEU A 74 21.11 -4.90 0.57
N PHE A 75 19.98 -4.93 1.27
CA PHE A 75 19.95 -4.60 2.71
C PHE A 75 20.11 -5.83 3.62
N TYR A 76 19.61 -6.99 3.21
CA TYR A 76 19.53 -8.18 4.06
C TYR A 76 20.15 -9.42 3.42
N GLY A 77 20.38 -9.40 2.10
CA GLY A 77 20.72 -10.59 1.31
C GLY A 77 22.16 -10.67 0.81
N LEU A 78 23.05 -9.74 1.17
CA LEU A 78 24.40 -9.65 0.58
C LEU A 78 25.24 -10.91 0.81
N THR A 79 25.13 -11.55 1.97
CA THR A 79 25.84 -12.80 2.29
C THR A 79 25.35 -13.96 1.44
N PHE A 80 24.03 -14.08 1.21
CA PHE A 80 23.44 -15.08 0.33
C PHE A 80 23.78 -14.83 -1.14
N TRP A 81 23.88 -13.57 -1.56
CA TRP A 81 24.31 -13.24 -2.91
C TRP A 81 25.80 -13.55 -3.14
N ALA A 82 26.64 -13.32 -2.14
CA ALA A 82 28.06 -13.67 -2.22
C ALA A 82 28.28 -15.19 -2.34
N SER A 83 27.41 -16.01 -1.75
CA SER A 83 27.49 -17.47 -1.84
C SER A 83 26.80 -18.06 -3.08
N ASP A 84 25.84 -17.34 -3.67
CA ASP A 84 25.22 -17.72 -4.94
C ASP A 84 24.87 -16.48 -5.79
N ALA A 85 25.54 -16.37 -6.93
CA ALA A 85 25.33 -15.29 -7.90
C ALA A 85 23.90 -15.22 -8.45
N TRP A 86 23.16 -16.33 -8.46
CA TRP A 86 21.77 -16.39 -8.94
C TRP A 86 20.73 -16.05 -7.89
N TYR A 87 21.12 -15.94 -6.62
CA TYR A 87 20.22 -15.60 -5.51
C TYR A 87 19.30 -14.40 -5.81
N PRO A 88 19.76 -13.28 -6.40
CA PRO A 88 18.88 -12.15 -6.67
C PRO A 88 17.65 -12.48 -7.52
N LEU A 89 17.74 -13.47 -8.43
CA LEU A 89 16.63 -13.85 -9.32
C LEU A 89 15.63 -14.84 -8.68
N ARG A 90 15.98 -15.46 -7.56
CA ARG A 90 15.17 -16.49 -6.89
C ARG A 90 14.01 -15.88 -6.07
N ILE A 91 13.11 -15.17 -6.74
CA ILE A 91 11.97 -14.46 -6.11
C ILE A 91 10.95 -15.40 -5.44
N TRP A 92 10.95 -16.68 -5.80
CA TRP A 92 10.07 -17.70 -5.22
C TRP A 92 10.50 -18.15 -3.81
N GLU A 93 11.72 -17.83 -3.38
CA GLU A 93 12.21 -18.13 -2.03
C GLU A 93 11.76 -17.10 -0.99
N GLY A 94 10.94 -16.12 -1.40
CA GLY A 94 10.57 -14.98 -0.58
C GLY A 94 11.71 -13.95 -0.50
N GLY A 95 11.71 -13.14 0.55
CA GLY A 95 12.70 -12.06 0.72
C GLY A 95 12.39 -10.84 -0.15
N MET A 96 11.52 -9.98 0.37
CA MET A 96 11.07 -8.74 -0.26
C MET A 96 11.19 -7.59 0.73
N SER A 97 11.74 -6.47 0.30
CA SER A 97 11.85 -5.24 1.09
C SER A 97 10.69 -4.31 0.77
N PHE A 98 9.98 -3.86 1.80
CA PHE A 98 8.94 -2.85 1.63
C PHE A 98 9.50 -1.54 1.04
N HIS A 99 10.60 -1.02 1.62
CA HIS A 99 11.26 0.21 1.15
C HIS A 99 11.75 0.08 -0.29
N GLY A 100 12.34 -1.07 -0.63
CA GLY A 100 12.74 -1.38 -2.00
C GLY A 100 11.55 -1.38 -2.97
N GLY A 101 10.43 -2.00 -2.58
CA GLY A 101 9.21 -2.03 -3.39
C GLY A 101 8.61 -0.65 -3.59
N LEU A 102 8.53 0.18 -2.53
CA LEU A 102 8.03 1.55 -2.60
C LEU A 102 8.88 2.41 -3.56
N LEU A 103 10.21 2.36 -3.43
CA LEU A 103 11.12 3.09 -4.31
C LEU A 103 11.03 2.57 -5.76
N GLY A 104 10.96 1.25 -5.94
CA GLY A 104 10.82 0.62 -7.25
C GLY A 104 9.55 1.05 -7.97
N VAL A 105 8.42 1.16 -7.26
CA VAL A 105 7.18 1.71 -7.82
C VAL A 105 7.33 3.19 -8.17
N ALA A 106 7.89 4.01 -7.29
CA ALA A 106 8.07 5.43 -7.56
C ALA A 106 8.92 5.66 -8.83
N VAL A 107 10.01 4.91 -8.99
CA VAL A 107 10.83 4.90 -10.20
C VAL A 107 10.02 4.42 -11.40
N ALA A 108 9.30 3.30 -11.30
CA ALA A 108 8.51 2.76 -12.41
C ALA A 108 7.41 3.73 -12.89
N LEU A 109 6.69 4.37 -11.97
CA LEU A 109 5.65 5.36 -12.30
C LEU A 109 6.24 6.62 -12.92
N THR A 110 7.41 7.06 -12.45
CA THR A 110 8.14 8.19 -13.04
C THR A 110 8.59 7.88 -14.46
N LEU A 111 9.17 6.70 -14.67
CA LEU A 111 9.59 6.23 -16.00
C LEU A 111 8.40 6.10 -16.95
N PHE A 112 7.27 5.58 -16.46
CA PHE A 112 6.02 5.52 -17.20
C PHE A 112 5.56 6.92 -17.62
N ALA A 113 5.56 7.88 -16.68
CA ALA A 113 5.17 9.26 -16.95
C ALA A 113 6.00 9.88 -18.07
N TRP A 114 7.33 9.74 -17.99
CA TRP A 114 8.25 10.25 -19.01
C TRP A 114 8.03 9.60 -20.38
N ARG A 115 7.87 8.27 -20.43
CA ARG A 115 7.60 7.55 -21.68
C ARG A 115 6.26 7.93 -22.32
N ARG A 116 5.29 8.37 -21.53
CA ARG A 116 3.96 8.79 -21.99
C ARG A 116 3.84 10.31 -22.20
N GLY A 117 4.92 11.07 -22.06
CA GLY A 117 4.90 12.53 -22.17
C GLY A 117 4.00 13.19 -21.12
N ARG A 118 3.80 12.53 -19.97
CA ARG A 118 2.96 13.03 -18.87
C ARG A 118 3.84 13.61 -17.77
N HIS A 119 3.29 14.59 -17.07
CA HIS A 119 3.91 15.11 -15.86
C HIS A 119 3.85 14.03 -14.75
N PRO A 120 4.96 13.69 -14.06
CA PRO A 120 4.98 12.64 -13.04
C PRO A 120 3.92 12.81 -11.94
N ALA A 121 3.74 14.04 -11.46
CA ALA A 121 2.69 14.34 -10.47
C ALA A 121 1.27 13.97 -10.92
N ASP A 122 0.94 14.10 -12.22
CA ASP A 122 -0.37 13.73 -12.71
C ASP A 122 -0.54 12.20 -12.71
N VAL A 123 0.53 11.46 -13.03
CA VAL A 123 0.56 9.99 -12.93
C VAL A 123 0.41 9.53 -11.48
N TYR A 124 1.11 10.17 -10.55
CA TYR A 124 0.94 9.89 -9.12
C TYR A 124 -0.49 10.18 -8.66
N ASP A 125 -1.04 11.36 -8.97
CA ASP A 125 -2.40 11.74 -8.59
C ASP A 125 -3.48 10.82 -9.17
N PHE A 126 -3.28 10.29 -10.38
CA PHE A 126 -4.17 9.29 -10.96
C PHE A 126 -4.07 7.94 -10.23
N THR A 127 -2.85 7.55 -9.86
CA THR A 127 -2.55 6.24 -9.27
C THR A 127 -2.89 6.18 -7.78
N VAL A 128 -2.81 7.30 -7.05
CA VAL A 128 -2.82 7.33 -5.59
C VAL A 128 -4.06 6.73 -4.89
N PRO A 129 -5.27 6.65 -5.47
CA PRO A 129 -6.36 5.91 -4.84
C PRO A 129 -6.12 4.38 -4.83
N LEU A 130 -5.34 3.85 -5.76
CA LEU A 130 -5.24 2.42 -6.04
C LEU A 130 -4.45 1.62 -4.98
N PRO A 131 -3.31 2.11 -4.43
CA PRO A 131 -2.57 1.40 -3.39
C PRO A 131 -3.40 1.04 -2.16
N ALA A 132 -4.43 1.83 -1.83
CA ALA A 132 -5.33 1.57 -0.72
C ALA A 132 -6.08 0.22 -0.87
N LEU A 133 -6.36 -0.22 -2.10
CA LEU A 133 -6.91 -1.56 -2.35
C LEU A 133 -5.88 -2.65 -2.03
N GLY A 134 -4.62 -2.45 -2.43
CA GLY A 134 -3.53 -3.35 -2.07
C GLY A 134 -3.34 -3.47 -0.56
N LEU A 135 -3.43 -2.35 0.16
CA LEU A 135 -3.41 -2.32 1.63
C LEU A 135 -4.61 -3.06 2.22
N LEU A 136 -5.83 -2.78 1.75
CA LEU A 136 -7.04 -3.45 2.21
C LEU A 136 -6.91 -4.98 2.12
N PHE A 137 -6.63 -5.50 0.94
CA PHE A 137 -6.54 -6.95 0.74
C PHE A 137 -5.31 -7.55 1.43
N GLY A 138 -4.17 -6.85 1.44
CA GLY A 138 -2.97 -7.29 2.15
C GLY A 138 -3.22 -7.47 3.65
N ARG A 139 -3.95 -6.53 4.27
CA ARG A 139 -4.30 -6.60 5.70
C ARG A 139 -5.35 -7.68 6.00
N ILE A 140 -6.29 -7.92 5.09
CA ILE A 140 -7.17 -9.10 5.16
C ILE A 140 -6.34 -10.38 5.06
N GLY A 141 -5.32 -10.41 4.20
CA GLY A 141 -4.37 -11.51 4.10
C GLY A 141 -3.61 -11.77 5.40
N ASN A 142 -3.14 -10.71 6.08
CA ASN A 142 -2.50 -10.83 7.40
C ASN A 142 -3.48 -11.40 8.45
N PHE A 143 -4.74 -11.01 8.40
CA PHE A 143 -5.78 -11.59 9.26
C PHE A 143 -6.03 -13.08 8.94
N ILE A 144 -6.09 -13.47 7.66
CA ILE A 144 -6.24 -14.90 7.30
C ILE A 144 -5.02 -15.72 7.75
N ASN A 145 -3.82 -15.14 7.69
CA ASN A 145 -2.58 -15.80 8.08
C ASN A 145 -2.37 -15.91 9.59
N SER A 146 -3.22 -15.26 10.40
CA SER A 146 -3.00 -15.09 11.83
C SER A 146 -1.61 -14.49 12.11
N GLU A 147 -1.34 -13.29 11.58
CA GLU A 147 -0.07 -12.57 11.80
C GLU A 147 -0.30 -11.07 12.02
N LEU A 148 0.61 -10.38 12.70
CA LEU A 148 0.53 -8.92 12.98
C LEU A 148 -0.67 -8.49 13.85
N TRP A 149 -1.02 -9.30 14.85
CA TRP A 149 -2.01 -8.92 15.86
C TRP A 149 -1.50 -7.78 16.76
N GLY A 150 -2.45 -7.09 17.37
CA GLY A 150 -2.17 -5.95 18.23
C GLY A 150 -1.82 -6.34 19.66
N LYS A 151 -1.80 -5.30 20.51
CA LYS A 151 -1.62 -5.41 21.96
C LYS A 151 -2.77 -6.21 22.59
N VAL A 152 -2.50 -6.76 23.77
CA VAL A 152 -3.52 -7.39 24.62
C VAL A 152 -4.61 -6.37 24.95
N THR A 153 -5.86 -6.79 24.94
CA THR A 153 -7.02 -5.92 25.11
C THR A 153 -8.16 -6.59 25.86
N THR A 154 -9.00 -5.76 26.50
CA THR A 154 -10.27 -6.16 27.10
C THR A 154 -11.47 -5.83 26.20
N ALA A 155 -11.23 -5.25 25.01
CA ALA A 155 -12.30 -4.86 24.09
C ALA A 155 -13.20 -6.05 23.72
N PRO A 156 -14.53 -5.87 23.62
CA PRO A 156 -15.45 -6.99 23.39
C PRO A 156 -15.28 -7.66 22.03
N TRP A 157 -14.74 -6.93 21.04
CA TRP A 157 -14.39 -7.40 19.69
C TRP A 157 -12.93 -7.88 19.55
N GLY A 158 -12.16 -7.96 20.64
CA GLY A 158 -10.83 -8.56 20.63
C GLY A 158 -10.90 -10.07 20.33
N PHE A 159 -9.88 -10.59 19.66
CA PHE A 159 -9.78 -12.00 19.31
C PHE A 159 -8.80 -12.76 20.21
N ARG A 160 -9.17 -13.98 20.61
CA ARG A 160 -8.29 -14.87 21.37
C ARG A 160 -7.24 -15.51 20.46
N VAL A 161 -5.97 -15.22 20.72
CA VAL A 161 -4.80 -15.76 20.02
C VAL A 161 -3.73 -16.14 21.04
N ASN A 162 -3.22 -17.38 20.97
CA ASN A 162 -2.17 -17.87 21.87
C ASN A 162 -2.46 -17.67 23.37
N GLY A 163 -3.71 -17.89 23.79
CA GLY A 163 -4.14 -17.76 25.19
C GLY A 163 -4.58 -16.34 25.61
N GLU A 164 -4.18 -15.31 24.87
CA GLU A 164 -4.49 -13.91 25.17
C GLU A 164 -5.56 -13.33 24.24
N VAL A 165 -6.23 -12.28 24.68
CA VAL A 165 -7.19 -11.55 23.85
C VAL A 165 -6.50 -10.31 23.31
N ARG A 166 -6.42 -10.18 21.99
CA ARG A 166 -5.64 -9.14 21.31
C ARG A 166 -6.50 -8.32 20.36
N HIS A 167 -6.09 -7.07 20.16
CA HIS A 167 -6.68 -6.23 19.12
C HIS A 167 -6.46 -6.86 17.74
N PRO A 168 -7.49 -6.97 16.88
CA PRO A 168 -7.31 -7.35 15.49
C PRO A 168 -6.80 -6.13 14.68
N SER A 169 -5.58 -5.67 14.98
CA SER A 169 -4.98 -4.48 14.34
C SER A 169 -4.97 -4.59 12.82
N GLN A 170 -4.81 -5.79 12.27
CA GLN A 170 -4.91 -6.02 10.83
C GLN A 170 -6.25 -5.56 10.26
N LEU A 171 -7.36 -5.81 10.97
CA LEU A 171 -8.69 -5.35 10.54
C LEU A 171 -8.86 -3.84 10.69
N TYR A 172 -8.18 -3.23 11.67
CA TYR A 172 -8.16 -1.77 11.81
C TYR A 172 -7.37 -1.12 10.67
N GLU A 173 -6.21 -1.68 10.31
CA GLU A 173 -5.41 -1.27 9.16
C GLU A 173 -6.21 -1.48 7.85
N ALA A 174 -6.87 -2.63 7.70
CA ALA A 174 -7.74 -2.91 6.55
C ALA A 174 -8.86 -1.86 6.42
N ALA A 175 -9.49 -1.49 7.54
CA ALA A 175 -10.55 -0.50 7.57
C ALA A 175 -10.05 0.93 7.31
N LEU A 176 -8.97 1.37 7.97
CA LEU A 176 -8.50 2.75 7.93
C LEU A 176 -7.52 3.01 6.78
N GLU A 177 -6.44 2.24 6.70
CA GLU A 177 -5.41 2.37 5.65
C GLU A 177 -5.89 1.80 4.30
N GLY A 178 -6.86 0.89 4.33
CA GLY A 178 -7.44 0.29 3.14
C GLY A 178 -8.74 0.96 2.70
N LEU A 179 -9.84 0.58 3.33
CA LEU A 179 -11.19 0.95 2.88
C LEU A 179 -11.48 2.45 2.99
N LEU A 180 -11.22 3.06 4.16
CA LEU A 180 -11.46 4.49 4.40
C LEU A 180 -10.56 5.34 3.49
N LEU A 181 -9.26 5.04 3.46
CA LEU A 181 -8.32 5.73 2.58
C LEU A 181 -8.76 5.66 1.11
N PHE A 182 -9.10 4.45 0.63
CA PHE A 182 -9.63 4.28 -0.72
C PHE A 182 -10.88 5.13 -0.94
N ALA A 183 -11.89 5.01 -0.07
CA ALA A 183 -13.16 5.72 -0.22
C ALA A 183 -12.97 7.25 -0.27
N VAL A 184 -12.17 7.80 0.65
CA VAL A 184 -11.90 9.24 0.74
C VAL A 184 -11.18 9.73 -0.51
N VAL A 185 -10.08 9.08 -0.91
CA VAL A 185 -9.25 9.55 -2.03
C VAL A 185 -9.94 9.27 -3.38
N TRP A 186 -10.64 8.13 -3.52
CA TRP A 186 -11.42 7.80 -4.71
C TRP A 186 -12.55 8.80 -4.94
N TRP A 187 -13.29 9.15 -3.88
CA TRP A 187 -14.34 10.17 -3.93
C TRP A 187 -13.76 11.56 -4.19
N PHE A 188 -12.68 11.93 -3.51
CA PHE A 188 -12.04 13.23 -3.68
C PHE A 188 -11.59 13.46 -5.14
N THR A 189 -11.01 12.43 -5.76
CA THR A 189 -10.54 12.45 -7.15
C THR A 189 -11.65 12.26 -8.18
N ALA A 190 -12.91 12.01 -7.78
CA ALA A 190 -14.03 11.87 -8.72
C ALA A 190 -14.37 13.19 -9.46
N ARG A 191 -13.78 14.30 -9.04
CA ARG A 191 -13.85 15.61 -9.68
C ARG A 191 -12.43 16.13 -9.94
N PRO A 192 -12.24 17.05 -10.90
CA PRO A 192 -10.95 17.70 -11.11
C PRO A 192 -10.44 18.36 -9.82
N ARG A 193 -9.17 18.12 -9.51
CA ARG A 193 -8.46 18.73 -8.38
C ARG A 193 -7.17 19.38 -8.88
N PRO A 194 -6.64 20.39 -8.17
CA PRO A 194 -5.31 20.89 -8.47
C PRO A 194 -4.29 19.75 -8.39
N ARG A 195 -3.27 19.80 -9.27
CA ARG A 195 -2.15 18.86 -9.25
C ARG A 195 -1.52 18.81 -7.86
N LEU A 196 -1.12 17.62 -7.43
CA LEU A 196 -0.58 17.24 -6.11
C LEU A 196 -1.60 17.20 -4.96
N ALA A 197 -2.81 17.72 -5.13
CA ALA A 197 -3.82 17.65 -4.08
C ALA A 197 -4.24 16.19 -3.75
N PRO A 198 -4.49 15.30 -4.73
CA PRO A 198 -4.76 13.90 -4.45
C PRO A 198 -3.63 13.20 -3.69
N SER A 199 -2.38 13.39 -4.13
CA SER A 199 -1.20 12.84 -3.46
C SER A 199 -1.05 13.34 -2.02
N GLY A 200 -1.29 14.64 -1.78
CA GLY A 200 -1.24 15.23 -0.45
C GLY A 200 -2.33 14.69 0.48
N LEU A 201 -3.55 14.52 -0.04
CA LEU A 201 -4.64 13.92 0.72
C LEU A 201 -4.36 12.47 1.09
N PHE A 202 -3.81 11.67 0.18
CA PHE A 202 -3.44 10.30 0.48
C PHE A 202 -2.43 10.23 1.63
N LEU A 203 -1.35 11.01 1.56
CA LEU A 203 -0.32 11.03 2.60
C LEU A 203 -0.89 11.45 3.96
N LEU A 204 -1.78 12.45 3.95
CA LEU A 204 -2.43 12.94 5.15
C LEU A 204 -3.34 11.87 5.79
N VAL A 205 -4.20 11.24 5.00
CA VAL A 205 -5.17 10.24 5.48
C VAL A 205 -4.47 8.94 5.88
N TYR A 206 -3.51 8.46 5.07
CA TYR A 206 -2.72 7.28 5.41
C TYR A 206 -1.88 7.53 6.67
N GLY A 207 -1.19 8.66 6.74
CA GLY A 207 -0.36 9.02 7.90
C GLY A 207 -1.17 9.07 9.19
N TRP A 208 -2.36 9.69 9.17
CA TRP A 208 -3.25 9.68 10.34
C TRP A 208 -3.76 8.28 10.68
N SER A 209 -4.18 7.51 9.68
CA SER A 209 -4.66 6.13 9.88
C SER A 209 -3.57 5.28 10.55
N ARG A 210 -2.36 5.32 10.01
CA ARG A 210 -1.21 4.58 10.52
C ARG A 210 -0.84 5.02 11.93
N PHE A 211 -0.75 6.33 12.18
CA PHE A 211 -0.44 6.89 13.50
C PHE A 211 -1.44 6.43 14.58
N LEU A 212 -2.74 6.40 14.24
CA LEU A 212 -3.80 5.99 15.17
C LEU A 212 -3.78 4.49 15.46
N VAL A 213 -3.64 3.65 14.43
CA VAL A 213 -3.63 2.19 14.61
C VAL A 213 -2.42 1.73 15.41
N GLU A 214 -1.33 2.48 15.36
CA GLU A 214 -0.09 2.13 16.02
C GLU A 214 -0.18 2.19 17.55
N PHE A 215 -1.15 2.93 18.12
CA PHE A 215 -1.44 2.87 19.56
C PHE A 215 -1.87 1.47 20.04
N VAL A 216 -2.44 0.67 19.14
CA VAL A 216 -2.92 -0.69 19.44
C VAL A 216 -2.09 -1.78 18.78
N ARG A 217 -1.07 -1.44 17.97
CA ARG A 217 -0.12 -2.41 17.41
C ARG A 217 1.02 -2.70 18.38
N VAL A 218 1.62 -3.87 18.22
CA VAL A 218 2.89 -4.20 18.87
C VAL A 218 4.01 -3.74 17.92
N PRO A 219 4.99 -2.95 18.38
CA PRO A 219 6.14 -2.61 17.56
C PRO A 219 6.96 -3.87 17.24
N ASP A 220 7.70 -3.82 16.13
CA ASP A 220 8.57 -4.94 15.73
C ASP A 220 9.61 -5.21 16.83
N GLU A 221 9.80 -6.48 17.19
CA GLU A 221 10.60 -6.89 18.37
C GLU A 221 12.03 -6.35 18.33
N GLN A 222 12.60 -6.18 17.14
CA GLN A 222 13.96 -5.69 16.94
C GLN A 222 14.12 -4.19 17.23
N ILE A 223 13.03 -3.43 17.21
CA ILE A 223 13.03 -1.97 17.34
C ILE A 223 12.41 -1.55 18.67
N GLY A 224 11.28 -2.15 19.03
CA GLY A 224 10.53 -1.83 20.25
C GLY A 224 9.97 -0.40 20.25
N TYR A 225 9.81 0.17 21.44
CA TYR A 225 9.36 1.56 21.61
C TYR A 225 10.55 2.51 21.60
N LEU A 226 10.44 3.58 20.83
CA LEU A 226 11.49 4.58 20.65
C LEU A 226 11.56 5.58 21.80
N ALA A 227 10.42 5.95 22.38
CA ALA A 227 10.37 6.90 23.49
C ALA A 227 9.11 6.70 24.37
N GLY A 228 9.30 6.84 25.69
CA GLY A 228 8.21 6.94 26.66
C GLY A 228 7.26 5.74 26.75
N GLY A 229 7.62 4.58 26.18
CA GLY A 229 6.76 3.38 26.17
C GLY A 229 5.51 3.49 25.28
N TRP A 230 5.40 4.53 24.44
CA TRP A 230 4.26 4.74 23.56
C TRP A 230 4.65 5.04 22.12
N LEU A 231 5.78 5.72 21.90
CA LEU A 231 6.22 6.12 20.56
C LEU A 231 6.84 4.92 19.82
N THR A 232 6.32 4.59 18.65
CA THR A 232 6.90 3.56 17.77
C THR A 232 7.50 4.18 16.51
N GLU A 233 8.26 3.38 15.76
CA GLU A 233 8.74 3.78 14.44
C GLU A 233 7.60 4.11 13.48
N GLY A 234 6.50 3.34 13.51
CA GLY A 234 5.32 3.60 12.70
C GLY A 234 4.74 5.00 12.93
N GLN A 235 4.69 5.47 14.18
CA GLN A 235 4.24 6.83 14.50
C GLN A 235 5.24 7.88 14.05
N LEU A 236 6.54 7.64 14.28
CA LEU A 236 7.61 8.54 13.86
C LEU A 236 7.63 8.75 12.34
N LEU A 237 7.46 7.69 11.55
CA LEU A 237 7.42 7.77 10.09
C LEU A 237 6.10 8.34 9.56
N SER A 238 5.00 8.19 10.30
CA SER A 238 3.70 8.76 9.94
C SER A 238 3.66 10.29 10.11
N ALA A 239 4.35 10.84 11.10
CA ALA A 239 4.32 12.28 11.36
C ALA A 239 4.85 13.13 10.18
N PRO A 240 6.01 12.83 9.55
CA PRO A 240 6.45 13.49 8.33
C PRO A 240 5.45 13.35 7.18
N MET A 241 4.79 12.20 7.03
CA MET A 241 3.77 12.01 6.00
C MET A 241 2.55 12.93 6.21
N ILE A 242 2.10 13.08 7.46
CA ILE A 242 1.01 13.99 7.84
C ILE A 242 1.40 15.43 7.51
N ILE A 243 2.58 15.88 7.95
CA ILE A 243 3.07 17.25 7.75
C ILE A 243 3.24 17.53 6.26
N PHE A 244 3.92 16.63 5.53
CA PHE A 244 4.17 16.80 4.10
C PHE A 244 2.87 16.73 3.29
N GLY A 245 1.95 15.82 3.63
CA GLY A 245 0.64 15.73 2.99
C GLY A 245 -0.19 17.00 3.16
N ALA A 246 -0.23 17.57 4.37
CA ALA A 246 -0.90 18.85 4.65
C ALA A 246 -0.25 20.01 3.89
N ALA A 247 1.09 20.10 3.92
CA ALA A 247 1.82 21.13 3.18
C ALA A 247 1.58 21.04 1.67
N LEU A 248 1.56 19.82 1.12
CA LEU A 248 1.32 19.56 -0.30
C LEU A 248 -0.11 19.94 -0.72
N LEU A 249 -1.11 19.64 0.13
CA LEU A 249 -2.49 20.10 -0.09
C LEU A 249 -2.59 21.64 -0.10
N VAL A 250 -2.01 22.30 0.91
CA VAL A 250 -2.02 23.77 0.99
C VAL A 250 -1.34 24.36 -0.24
N TRP A 251 -0.19 23.83 -0.64
CA TRP A 251 0.53 24.29 -1.83
C TRP A 251 -0.27 24.06 -3.11
N ALA A 252 -0.84 22.88 -3.32
CA ALA A 252 -1.64 22.55 -4.50
C ALA A 252 -2.81 23.52 -4.69
N TYR A 253 -3.52 23.86 -3.61
CA TYR A 253 -4.65 24.79 -3.65
C TYR A 253 -4.25 26.27 -3.76
N ARG A 254 -3.03 26.63 -3.34
CA ARG A 254 -2.45 27.96 -3.57
C ARG A 254 -1.97 28.13 -5.01
N ALA A 255 -1.25 27.14 -5.53
CA ALA A 255 -0.71 27.17 -6.89
C ALA A 255 -1.80 27.00 -7.95
N ARG A 256 -2.87 26.25 -7.65
CA ARG A 256 -3.98 25.94 -8.56
C ARG A 256 -3.52 25.39 -9.91
N ALA A 257 -2.39 24.68 -9.92
CA ALA A 257 -1.87 24.06 -11.13
C ALA A 257 -2.91 23.06 -11.69
N PRO A 258 -3.23 23.14 -12.99
CA PRO A 258 -4.23 22.26 -13.59
C PRO A 258 -3.76 20.80 -13.54
N SER A 259 -4.68 19.89 -13.27
CA SER A 259 -4.39 18.46 -13.36
C SER A 259 -4.37 18.02 -14.82
N GLY A 260 -3.34 17.28 -15.21
CA GLY A 260 -3.25 16.62 -16.51
C GLY A 260 -4.16 15.41 -16.67
N ASN A 261 -4.95 15.04 -15.65
CA ASN A 261 -5.82 13.84 -15.65
C ASN A 261 -7.24 14.09 -16.17
N PHE A 262 -7.60 15.36 -16.35
CA PHE A 262 -8.92 15.76 -16.84
C PHE A 262 -8.78 16.69 -18.04
N ALA A 263 -9.62 16.47 -19.06
CA ALA A 263 -9.76 17.40 -20.16
C ALA A 263 -10.30 18.74 -19.62
N VAL A 264 -9.74 19.84 -20.15
CA VAL A 264 -10.26 21.19 -19.89
C VAL A 264 -11.71 21.21 -20.39
N ALA A 265 -12.62 21.73 -19.57
CA ALA A 265 -14.00 21.92 -20.02
C ALA A 265 -13.98 22.91 -21.18
N GLN A 266 -14.46 22.48 -22.35
CA GLN A 266 -14.74 23.37 -23.48
C GLN A 266 -15.90 24.30 -23.12
#